data_AF-Q6ETM0-F1
#
_entry.id   AF-Q6ETM0-F1
#
_cell.length_a   1.000
_cell.length_b   1.000
_cell.length_c   1.000
_cell.angle_alpha   90.00
_cell.angle_beta   90.00
_cell.angle_gamma   90.00
#
_symmetry.space_group_name_H-M   'P 1'
#
loop_
_entity.id
_entity.type
_entity.pdbx_description
1 polymer ?
#
loop_
_entity_poly.entity_id
_entity_poly.type
_entity_poly.pdbx_seq_one_letter_code
_entity_poly.pdbx_strand_id
1 'polypeptide(L)'
;MRGPSTTTMATFKQSFLKNLLSSLKSSSKNKAAMSTLSERKRAIKSSADIAMATARTGIAGAARWPHAILASSSSSSSSSSSSSSSSSMPRTTFPCKMMQGKVRRRCKSIVRRRTPLMSSSSEVARRLVKKRDKVLRRMIPGGELIADEISLLHEAMDYVVHLHAQVDVLRRVSRAAVARRSSASSSSSGGLAQLKERTVQISGETENPC
;
A
#
# COMPACT_ATOMS: atom_id res chain seq x y z
N MET A 1 20.17 -16.31 7.16
CA MET A 1 18.83 -15.68 7.23
C MET A 1 17.83 -16.60 6.55
N ARG A 2 16.79 -17.06 7.26
CA ARG A 2 15.72 -17.87 6.66
C ARG A 2 14.74 -16.92 5.98
N GLY A 3 14.65 -16.96 4.66
CA GLY A 3 13.60 -16.25 3.92
C GLY A 3 12.21 -16.73 4.33
N PRO A 4 11.14 -15.98 4.05
CA PRO A 4 9.79 -16.47 4.30
C PRO A 4 9.60 -17.79 3.57
N SER A 5 9.06 -18.79 4.27
CA SER A 5 8.76 -20.08 3.67
C SER A 5 7.87 -19.87 2.45
N THR A 6 8.10 -20.63 1.38
CA THR A 6 7.32 -20.57 0.14
C THR A 6 5.81 -20.68 0.41
N THR A 7 5.43 -21.53 1.38
CA THR A 7 4.05 -21.66 1.88
C THR A 7 3.49 -20.35 2.43
N THR A 8 4.25 -19.64 3.27
CA THR A 8 3.83 -18.36 3.87
C THR A 8 3.60 -17.29 2.81
N MET A 9 4.44 -17.26 1.77
CA MET A 9 4.24 -16.31 0.67
C MET A 9 3.08 -16.71 -0.24
N ALA A 10 2.82 -18.00 -0.43
CA ALA A 10 1.66 -18.46 -1.19
C ALA A 10 0.34 -18.08 -0.49
N THR A 11 0.25 -18.28 0.82
CA THR A 11 -0.94 -17.89 1.61
C THR A 11 -1.11 -16.37 1.64
N PHE A 12 -0.02 -15.61 1.76
CA PHE A 12 -0.06 -14.15 1.63
C PHE A 12 -0.65 -13.72 0.28
N LYS A 13 -0.11 -14.24 -0.84
CA LYS A 13 -0.54 -13.87 -2.19
C LYS A 13 -2.03 -14.18 -2.44
N GLN A 14 -2.51 -15.31 -1.92
CA GLN A 14 -3.92 -15.70 -2.01
C GLN A 14 -4.82 -14.77 -1.19
N SER A 15 -4.46 -14.51 0.07
CA SER A 15 -5.22 -13.61 0.95
C SER A 15 -5.25 -12.18 0.43
N PHE A 16 -4.11 -11.67 -0.04
CA PHE A 16 -3.98 -10.36 -0.67
C PHE A 16 -4.94 -10.23 -1.86
N LEU A 17 -4.92 -11.19 -2.79
CA LEU A 17 -5.79 -11.15 -3.97
C LEU A 17 -7.27 -11.24 -3.60
N LYS A 18 -7.62 -12.13 -2.66
CA LYS A 18 -9.01 -12.26 -2.17
C LYS A 18 -9.52 -10.96 -1.57
N ASN A 19 -8.73 -10.33 -0.70
CA ASN A 19 -9.08 -9.07 -0.04
C ASN A 19 -9.19 -7.92 -1.05
N LEU A 20 -8.26 -7.84 -2.00
CA LEU A 20 -8.28 -6.82 -3.06
C LEU A 20 -9.52 -6.96 -3.93
N LEU A 21 -9.85 -8.18 -4.39
CA LEU A 21 -11.03 -8.42 -5.22
C LEU A 21 -12.34 -8.10 -4.47
N SER A 22 -12.42 -8.43 -3.18
CA SER A 22 -13.58 -8.07 -2.35
C SER A 22 -13.74 -6.56 -2.24
N SER A 23 -12.65 -5.83 -1.96
CA SER A 23 -12.67 -4.35 -1.86
C SER A 23 -13.08 -3.69 -3.19
N LEU A 24 -12.52 -4.15 -4.32
CA LEU A 24 -12.84 -3.62 -5.65
C LEU A 24 -14.28 -3.94 -6.07
N LYS A 25 -14.80 -5.13 -5.73
CA LYS A 25 -16.21 -5.48 -5.96
C LYS A 25 -17.15 -4.58 -5.16
N SER A 26 -16.83 -4.29 -3.90
CA SER A 26 -17.62 -3.36 -3.08
C SER A 26 -17.58 -1.94 -3.65
N SER A 27 -16.42 -1.44 -4.08
CA SER A 27 -16.29 -0.15 -4.75
C SER A 27 -17.09 -0.07 -6.06
N SER A 28 -17.09 -1.15 -6.85
CA SER A 28 -17.83 -1.22 -8.12
C SER A 28 -19.34 -1.30 -7.95
N LYS A 29 -19.87 -1.67 -6.78
CA LYS A 29 -21.32 -1.62 -6.52
C LYS A 29 -21.78 -0.18 -6.27
N ASN A 30 -20.88 0.65 -5.74
CA ASN A 30 -21.14 2.05 -5.45
C ASN A 30 -20.93 2.97 -6.68
N LYS A 31 -21.29 2.50 -7.89
CA LYS A 31 -21.14 3.30 -9.14
C LYS A 31 -21.91 4.62 -9.12
N ALA A 32 -22.88 4.75 -8.22
CA ALA A 32 -23.74 5.92 -8.11
C ALA A 32 -22.94 7.23 -7.91
N ALA A 33 -21.73 7.17 -7.34
CA ALA A 33 -20.81 8.30 -7.37
C ALA A 33 -19.91 8.20 -8.61
N MET A 34 -20.10 9.08 -9.60
CA MET A 34 -19.12 9.37 -10.65
C MET A 34 -17.85 9.93 -9.99
N SER A 35 -17.08 9.05 -9.37
CA SER A 35 -15.79 9.41 -8.77
C SER A 35 -14.84 9.84 -9.87
N THR A 36 -14.10 10.91 -9.61
CA THR A 36 -13.09 11.39 -10.55
C THR A 36 -12.06 10.29 -10.80
N LEU A 37 -11.39 10.31 -11.95
CA LEU A 37 -10.33 9.34 -12.26
C LEU A 37 -9.26 9.31 -11.15
N SER A 38 -8.96 10.46 -10.57
CA SER A 38 -8.02 10.63 -9.46
C SER A 38 -8.51 9.93 -8.18
N GLU A 39 -9.78 10.07 -7.82
CA GLU A 39 -10.38 9.36 -6.69
C GLU A 39 -10.37 7.85 -6.91
N ARG A 40 -10.70 7.38 -8.12
CA ARG A 40 -10.64 5.94 -8.46
C ARG A 40 -9.24 5.38 -8.29
N LYS A 41 -8.21 6.11 -8.78
CA LYS A 41 -6.80 5.72 -8.60
C LYS A 41 -6.41 5.67 -7.12
N ARG A 42 -6.83 6.66 -6.32
CA ARG A 42 -6.60 6.69 -4.87
C ARG A 42 -7.30 5.54 -4.16
N ALA A 43 -8.56 5.26 -4.51
CA ALA A 43 -9.33 4.16 -3.94
C ALA A 43 -8.67 2.81 -4.26
N ILE A 44 -8.25 2.57 -5.51
CA ILE A 44 -7.54 1.34 -5.89
C ILE A 44 -6.23 1.19 -5.11
N LYS A 45 -5.45 2.28 -4.98
CA LYS A 45 -4.21 2.26 -4.19
C LYS A 45 -4.50 1.92 -2.73
N SER A 46 -5.47 2.62 -2.12
CA SER A 46 -5.87 2.38 -0.73
C SER A 46 -6.38 0.96 -0.52
N SER A 47 -7.21 0.42 -1.43
CA SER A 47 -7.65 -0.97 -1.41
C SER A 47 -6.49 -1.96 -1.48
N ALA A 48 -5.47 -1.70 -2.29
CA ALA A 48 -4.28 -2.54 -2.37
C ALA A 48 -3.43 -2.47 -1.09
N ASP A 49 -3.21 -1.26 -0.55
CA ASP A 49 -2.45 -1.06 0.69
C ASP A 49 -3.15 -1.75 1.88
N ILE A 50 -4.47 -1.59 2.01
CA ILE A 50 -5.28 -2.26 3.04
C ILE A 50 -5.25 -3.78 2.84
N ALA A 51 -5.45 -4.27 1.61
CA ALA A 51 -5.43 -5.71 1.34
C ALA A 51 -4.08 -6.35 1.67
N MET A 52 -2.97 -5.65 1.39
CA MET A 52 -1.62 -6.10 1.73
C MET A 52 -1.43 -6.12 3.26
N ALA A 53 -1.84 -5.05 3.95
CA ALA A 53 -1.77 -4.99 5.41
C ALA A 53 -2.59 -6.11 6.08
N THR A 54 -3.85 -6.28 5.70
CA THR A 54 -4.71 -7.34 6.24
C THR A 54 -4.16 -8.73 5.95
N ALA A 55 -3.63 -8.98 4.74
CA ALA A 55 -3.03 -10.26 4.40
C ALA A 55 -1.77 -10.56 5.23
N ARG A 56 -0.98 -9.54 5.56
CA ARG A 56 0.20 -9.69 6.43
C ARG A 56 -0.18 -9.93 7.89
N THR A 57 -1.18 -9.20 8.41
CA THR A 57 -1.66 -9.37 9.81
C THR A 57 -2.18 -10.78 10.07
N GLY A 58 -2.73 -11.46 9.07
CA GLY A 58 -3.14 -12.86 9.18
C GLY A 58 -1.98 -13.87 9.28
N ILE A 59 -0.73 -13.42 9.10
CA ILE A 59 0.47 -14.25 9.18
C ILE A 59 1.23 -13.86 10.44
N ALA A 60 1.54 -14.85 11.29
CA ALA A 60 2.33 -14.63 12.50
C ALA A 60 3.64 -13.90 12.20
N GLY A 61 3.89 -12.80 12.91
CA GLY A 61 5.09 -11.99 12.78
C GLY A 61 4.88 -10.58 13.34
N ALA A 62 5.91 -10.03 13.98
CA ALA A 62 5.85 -8.78 14.74
C ALA A 62 5.86 -7.50 13.89
N ALA A 63 5.56 -7.60 12.59
CA ALA A 63 5.61 -6.43 11.70
C ALA A 63 4.53 -5.41 12.11
N ARG A 64 4.94 -4.17 12.34
CA ARG A 64 4.10 -3.05 12.78
C ARG A 64 3.55 -2.24 11.60
N TRP A 65 4.24 -2.23 10.47
CA TRP A 65 3.79 -1.52 9.27
C TRP A 65 2.36 -1.86 8.81
N PRO A 66 1.84 -3.11 8.92
CA PRO A 66 0.46 -3.40 8.53
C PRO A 66 -0.55 -2.62 9.37
N HIS A 67 -0.33 -2.56 10.68
CA HIS A 67 -1.19 -1.82 11.59
C HIS A 67 -1.14 -0.31 11.34
N ALA A 68 0.03 0.22 10.96
CA ALA A 68 0.16 1.63 10.59
C ALA A 68 -0.66 2.00 9.35
N ILE A 69 -0.71 1.12 8.33
CA ILE A 69 -1.55 1.30 7.14
C ILE A 69 -3.03 1.27 7.51
N LEU A 70 -3.45 0.30 8.32
CA LEU A 70 -4.85 0.15 8.73
C LEU A 70 -5.32 1.34 9.59
N ALA A 71 -4.49 1.81 10.51
CA ALA A 71 -4.77 2.98 11.35
C ALA A 71 -4.85 4.28 10.54
N SER A 72 -4.00 4.43 9.52
CA SER A 72 -4.04 5.60 8.62
C SER A 72 -5.28 5.61 7.73
N SER A 73 -5.86 4.43 7.47
CA SER A 73 -7.07 4.30 6.66
C SER A 73 -8.32 4.58 7.49
N SER A 74 -8.37 4.13 8.75
CA SER A 74 -9.53 4.36 9.63
C SER A 74 -9.70 5.82 10.06
N SER A 75 -8.60 6.57 10.19
CA SER A 75 -8.65 8.01 10.51
C SER A 75 -9.27 8.86 9.41
N SER A 76 -9.29 8.37 8.16
CA SER A 76 -9.91 9.07 7.03
C SER A 76 -11.44 8.95 7.00
N SER A 77 -12.00 7.88 7.58
CA SER A 77 -13.45 7.64 7.63
C SER A 77 -14.13 8.19 8.88
N SER A 78 -13.38 8.49 9.93
CA SER A 78 -13.92 8.98 11.21
C SER A 78 -14.12 10.49 11.28
N SER A 79 -13.97 11.23 10.18
CA SER A 79 -14.30 12.67 10.17
C SER A 79 -15.81 12.97 10.28
N SER A 80 -16.69 11.96 10.37
CA SER A 80 -18.14 12.18 10.48
C SER A 80 -18.88 11.30 11.50
N SER A 81 -18.19 10.62 12.42
CA SER A 81 -18.85 9.84 13.47
C SER A 81 -18.24 10.13 14.84
N SER A 82 -19.04 10.79 15.67
CA SER A 82 -18.96 10.87 17.15
C SER A 82 -17.62 11.38 17.72
N SER A 83 -17.46 12.67 18.00
CA SER A 83 -17.97 13.35 19.20
C SER A 83 -17.70 12.59 20.52
N SER A 84 -16.97 13.28 21.40
CA SER A 84 -17.14 13.25 22.86
C SER A 84 -16.85 11.94 23.59
N SER A 85 -15.57 11.59 23.69
CA SER A 85 -15.00 11.30 25.02
C SER A 85 -14.08 12.47 25.39
N SER A 86 -14.77 13.47 25.94
CA SER A 86 -14.26 14.51 26.81
C SER A 86 -12.94 14.16 27.50
N SER A 87 -11.92 14.94 27.16
CA SER A 87 -11.04 15.61 28.12
C SER A 87 -11.34 15.38 29.60
N SER A 88 -10.73 14.34 30.19
CA SER A 88 -10.46 14.29 31.63
C SER A 88 -9.00 13.88 31.87
N MET A 89 -8.06 14.40 31.08
CA MET A 89 -6.70 14.50 31.59
C MET A 89 -6.62 15.78 32.42
N PRO A 90 -6.35 15.68 33.73
CA PRO A 90 -6.25 16.83 34.60
C PRO A 90 -5.16 17.72 34.03
N ARG A 91 -5.52 18.99 33.79
CA ARG A 91 -4.57 20.09 33.64
C ARG A 91 -3.69 20.03 34.87
N THR A 92 -2.52 19.42 34.73
CA THR A 92 -1.42 19.63 35.64
C THR A 92 -1.00 21.07 35.41
N THR A 93 -1.67 21.96 36.13
CA THR A 93 -1.21 23.31 36.41
C THR A 93 0.07 23.13 37.20
N PHE A 94 1.18 22.86 36.50
CA PHE A 94 2.48 23.04 37.09
C PHE A 94 2.61 24.53 37.35
N PRO A 95 2.66 24.95 38.63
CA PRO A 95 2.68 26.35 38.98
C PRO A 95 3.89 26.97 38.29
N CYS A 96 3.63 28.04 37.55
CA CYS A 96 4.62 28.95 37.01
C CYS A 96 5.38 29.50 38.23
N LYS A 97 6.43 28.78 38.64
CA LYS A 97 7.28 29.17 39.76
C LYS A 97 8.13 30.32 39.24
N MET A 98 7.52 31.50 39.32
CA MET A 98 8.16 32.81 39.31
C MET A 98 9.20 32.84 40.44
N MET A 99 10.38 32.29 40.17
CA MET A 99 11.61 32.61 40.88
C MET A 99 12.46 33.31 39.83
N GLN A 100 12.20 34.60 39.57
CA GLN A 100 12.90 35.69 40.25
C GLN A 100 14.37 35.37 40.51
N GLY A 101 15.24 36.12 39.84
CA GLY A 101 16.60 36.35 40.33
C GLY A 101 17.63 35.31 39.92
N LYS A 102 18.09 35.39 38.67
CA LYS A 102 19.52 35.38 38.31
C LYS A 102 19.68 35.63 36.82
N VAL A 103 19.65 36.92 36.49
CA VAL A 103 20.45 37.48 35.39
C VAL A 103 21.87 36.90 35.50
N ARG A 104 22.49 36.58 34.36
CA ARG A 104 23.78 35.86 34.15
C ARG A 104 23.54 34.35 34.01
N ARG A 105 23.61 33.75 32.82
CA ARG A 105 24.72 33.85 31.87
C ARG A 105 24.21 33.64 30.45
N ARG A 106 24.08 34.74 29.70
CA ARG A 106 23.94 34.76 28.24
C ARG A 106 25.20 34.25 27.50
N CYS A 107 26.21 33.76 28.21
CA CYS A 107 27.54 33.43 27.67
C CYS A 107 27.82 31.93 27.55
N LYS A 108 26.82 31.08 27.25
CA LYS A 108 27.09 29.74 26.70
C LYS A 108 26.82 29.63 25.20
N SER A 109 26.65 30.75 24.50
CA SER A 109 26.60 30.81 23.04
C SER A 109 27.98 30.74 22.36
N ILE A 110 29.09 30.58 23.10
CA ILE A 110 30.43 30.70 22.51
C ILE A 110 31.25 29.39 22.50
N VAL A 111 31.05 28.43 23.41
CA VAL A 111 31.99 27.29 23.53
C VAL A 111 31.60 26.05 22.69
N ARG A 112 30.45 26.06 22.02
CA ARG A 112 30.19 25.07 20.95
C ARG A 112 29.59 25.70 19.70
N ARG A 113 30.11 26.87 19.32
CA ARG A 113 30.51 26.98 17.93
C ARG A 113 31.48 25.82 17.74
N ARG A 114 30.94 24.67 17.32
CA ARG A 114 31.69 23.71 16.55
C ARG A 114 32.19 24.58 15.42
N THR A 115 33.36 25.15 15.65
CA THR A 115 34.28 25.51 14.61
C THR A 115 34.04 24.47 13.53
N PRO A 116 33.69 24.85 12.31
CA PRO A 116 33.84 23.94 11.18
C PRO A 116 35.33 23.67 10.94
N LEU A 117 36.13 23.49 12.03
CA LEU A 117 37.38 22.76 12.11
C LEU A 117 37.08 21.47 11.40
N MET A 118 37.47 21.43 10.13
CA MET A 118 37.42 20.29 9.22
C MET A 118 36.46 19.23 9.73
N SER A 119 35.15 19.37 9.41
CA SER A 119 34.17 18.36 9.80
C SER A 119 34.78 17.00 9.55
N SER A 120 35.10 16.30 10.62
CA SER A 120 35.88 15.08 10.49
C SER A 120 35.09 14.14 9.59
N SER A 121 35.78 13.25 8.87
CA SER A 121 35.11 12.25 8.03
C SER A 121 33.98 11.54 8.81
N SER A 122 34.19 11.32 10.13
CA SER A 122 33.18 10.82 11.05
C SER A 122 31.95 11.74 11.24
N GLU A 123 32.13 13.06 11.36
CA GLU A 123 31.00 13.98 11.47
C GLU A 123 30.17 14.02 10.18
N VAL A 124 30.84 14.05 9.02
CA VAL A 124 30.17 13.98 7.71
C VAL A 124 29.39 12.67 7.59
N ALA A 125 30.00 11.53 7.95
CA ALA A 125 29.34 10.23 7.94
C ALA A 125 28.09 10.22 8.84
N ARG A 126 28.17 10.75 10.07
CA ARG A 126 27.00 10.82 10.98
C ARG A 126 25.88 11.68 10.40
N ARG A 127 26.20 12.80 9.75
CA ARG A 127 25.20 13.66 9.09
C ARG A 127 24.52 12.91 7.93
N LEU A 128 25.29 12.16 7.14
CA LEU A 128 24.77 11.34 6.05
C LEU A 128 23.87 10.21 6.56
N VAL A 129 24.29 9.48 7.60
CA VAL A 129 23.48 8.41 8.22
C VAL A 129 22.16 8.96 8.73
N LYS A 130 22.17 10.08 9.48
CA LYS A 130 20.93 10.73 9.94
C LYS A 130 20.00 11.14 8.81
N LYS A 131 20.56 11.62 7.68
CA LYS A 131 19.76 11.95 6.50
C LYS A 131 19.13 10.71 5.88
N ARG A 132 19.87 9.60 5.79
CA ARG A 132 19.38 8.33 5.21
C ARG A 132 18.36 7.66 6.11
N ASP A 133 18.59 7.63 7.42
CA ASP A 133 17.65 7.14 8.43
C ASP A 133 16.32 7.91 8.34
N LYS A 134 16.37 9.26 8.28
CA LYS A 134 15.17 10.09 8.09
C LYS A 134 14.40 9.77 6.80
N VAL A 135 15.11 9.47 5.70
CA VAL A 135 14.46 9.05 4.45
C VAL A 135 13.82 7.69 4.60
N LEU A 136 14.54 6.73 5.19
CA LEU A 136 14.05 5.36 5.39
C LEU A 136 12.77 5.32 6.24
N ARG A 137 12.73 6.08 7.34
CA ARG A 137 11.55 6.22 8.21
C ARG A 137 10.30 6.63 7.44
N ARG A 138 10.45 7.56 6.50
CA ARG A 138 9.35 8.07 5.65
C ARG A 138 8.90 7.10 4.58
N MET A 139 9.74 6.14 4.19
CA MET A 139 9.40 5.14 3.18
C MET A 139 8.61 3.97 3.77
N ILE A 140 8.76 3.71 5.07
CA ILE A 140 8.14 2.56 5.74
C ILE A 140 6.90 3.06 6.47
N PRO A 141 5.73 2.45 6.26
CA PRO A 141 4.52 2.81 7.01
C PRO A 141 4.76 2.68 8.53
N GLY A 142 4.63 3.79 9.26
CA GLY A 142 4.88 3.84 10.70
C GLY A 142 6.35 3.89 11.10
N GLY A 143 7.28 4.07 10.15
CA GLY A 143 8.73 4.14 10.40
C GLY A 143 9.15 5.28 11.31
N GLU A 144 8.38 6.37 11.39
CA GLU A 144 8.59 7.45 12.35
C GLU A 144 8.38 7.04 13.81
N LEU A 145 7.59 5.99 14.08
CA LEU A 145 7.23 5.54 15.43
C LEU A 145 8.22 4.51 16.01
N ILE A 146 9.21 4.09 15.22
CA ILE A 146 10.17 3.07 15.61
C ILE A 146 11.40 3.77 16.17
N ALA A 147 11.73 3.66 17.46
CA ALA A 147 12.92 4.34 18.00
C ALA A 147 14.24 3.66 17.57
N ASP A 148 14.23 2.32 17.47
CA ASP A 148 15.43 1.51 17.21
C ASP A 148 15.72 1.34 15.70
N GLU A 149 16.98 1.48 15.32
CA GLU A 149 17.44 1.39 13.94
C GLU A 149 17.40 -0.05 13.41
N ILE A 150 17.69 -1.04 14.25
CA ILE A 150 17.68 -2.46 13.85
C ILE A 150 16.24 -2.91 13.56
N SER A 151 15.32 -2.55 14.45
CA SER A 151 13.88 -2.78 14.26
C SER A 151 13.36 -2.09 13.00
N LEU A 152 13.82 -0.86 12.69
CA LEU A 152 13.46 -0.15 11.46
C LEU A 152 13.92 -0.92 10.21
N LEU A 153 15.13 -1.46 10.22
CA LEU A 153 15.65 -2.26 9.11
C LEU A 153 14.87 -3.56 8.91
N HIS A 154 14.50 -4.25 9.99
CA HIS A 154 13.67 -5.45 9.90
C HIS A 154 12.29 -5.17 9.29
N GLU A 155 11.65 -4.08 9.71
CA GLU A 155 10.37 -3.62 9.11
C GLU A 155 10.55 -3.24 7.64
N ALA A 156 11.66 -2.59 7.28
CA ALA A 156 11.98 -2.25 5.89
C ALA A 156 12.06 -3.51 5.02
N MET A 157 12.80 -4.51 5.49
CA MET A 157 12.99 -5.77 4.79
C MET A 157 11.67 -6.51 4.63
N ASP A 158 10.87 -6.62 5.70
CA ASP A 158 9.57 -7.28 5.65
C ASP A 158 8.62 -6.55 4.70
N TYR A 159 8.57 -5.21 4.75
CA TYR A 159 7.73 -4.40 3.86
C TYR A 159 8.11 -4.59 2.39
N VAL A 160 9.39 -4.57 2.05
CA VAL A 160 9.88 -4.78 0.68
C VAL A 160 9.51 -6.16 0.14
N VAL A 161 9.62 -7.22 0.96
CA VAL A 161 9.21 -8.58 0.57
C VAL A 161 7.73 -8.62 0.19
N HIS A 162 6.87 -7.99 0.98
CA HIS A 162 5.43 -7.97 0.72
C HIS A 162 5.05 -7.07 -0.46
N LEU A 163 5.78 -5.96 -0.69
CA LEU A 163 5.66 -5.15 -1.89
C LEU A 163 5.98 -5.96 -3.16
N HIS A 164 7.08 -6.72 -3.16
CA HIS A 164 7.41 -7.60 -4.28
C HIS A 164 6.32 -8.64 -4.52
N ALA A 165 5.84 -9.28 -3.46
CA ALA A 165 4.77 -10.27 -3.56
C ALA A 165 3.46 -9.67 -4.09
N GLN A 166 3.10 -8.44 -3.68
CA GLN A 166 1.98 -7.69 -4.24
C GLN A 166 2.17 -7.44 -5.74
N VAL A 167 3.34 -6.95 -6.15
CA VAL A 167 3.66 -6.67 -7.56
C VAL A 167 3.60 -7.95 -8.40
N ASP A 168 4.10 -9.08 -7.88
CA ASP A 168 4.01 -10.38 -8.56
C ASP A 168 2.57 -10.78 -8.86
N VAL A 169 1.69 -10.65 -7.86
CA VAL A 169 0.26 -10.99 -8.02
C VAL A 169 -0.37 -10.10 -9.08
N LEU A 170 -0.15 -8.78 -9.00
CA LEU A 170 -0.72 -7.84 -9.96
C LEU A 170 -0.20 -8.05 -11.38
N ARG A 171 1.08 -8.41 -11.56
CA ARG A 171 1.65 -8.78 -12.86
C ARG A 171 1.01 -10.04 -13.43
N ARG A 172 0.79 -11.08 -12.60
CA ARG A 172 0.12 -12.32 -13.04
C ARG A 172 -1.32 -12.06 -13.48
N VAL A 173 -2.07 -11.27 -12.71
CA VAL A 173 -3.43 -10.86 -13.06
C VAL A 173 -3.44 -10.07 -14.37
N SER A 174 -2.52 -9.13 -14.55
CA SER A 174 -2.38 -8.35 -15.78
C SER A 174 -2.12 -9.23 -17.00
N ARG A 175 -1.15 -10.17 -16.91
CA ARG A 175 -0.85 -11.12 -17.98
C ARG A 175 -2.06 -11.98 -18.34
N ALA A 176 -2.79 -12.48 -17.34
CA ALA A 176 -4.00 -13.27 -17.56
C ALA A 176 -5.10 -12.43 -18.25
N ALA A 177 -5.26 -11.17 -17.87
CA ALA A 177 -6.23 -10.26 -18.50
C ALA A 177 -5.87 -9.97 -19.97
N VAL A 178 -4.58 -9.74 -20.26
CA VAL A 178 -4.09 -9.52 -21.64
C VAL A 178 -4.30 -10.78 -22.49
N ALA A 179 -3.95 -11.97 -21.97
CA ALA A 179 -4.13 -13.24 -22.67
C ALA A 179 -5.59 -13.49 -23.07
N ARG A 180 -6.55 -13.19 -22.18
CA ARG A 180 -7.99 -13.29 -22.46
C ARG A 180 -8.45 -12.32 -23.54
N ARG A 181 -7.85 -11.13 -23.62
CA ARG A 181 -8.18 -10.16 -24.67
C ARG A 181 -7.67 -10.63 -26.03
N SER A 182 -6.47 -11.19 -26.08
CA SER A 182 -5.90 -11.73 -27.31
C SER A 182 -6.69 -12.92 -27.86
N SER A 183 -7.15 -13.84 -26.99
CA SER A 183 -7.98 -14.97 -27.43
C SER A 183 -9.38 -14.53 -27.90
N ALA A 184 -9.96 -13.50 -27.29
CA ALA A 184 -11.24 -12.95 -27.75
C ALA A 184 -11.12 -12.28 -29.14
N SER A 185 -10.02 -11.58 -29.41
CA SER A 185 -9.79 -10.98 -30.73
C SER A 185 -9.59 -12.01 -31.84
N SER A 186 -8.89 -13.12 -31.57
CA SER A 186 -8.71 -14.20 -32.57
C SER A 186 -10.02 -14.94 -32.85
N SER A 187 -10.87 -15.14 -31.85
CA SER A 187 -12.20 -15.75 -32.06
C SER A 187 -13.13 -14.82 -32.83
N SER A 188 -13.04 -13.49 -32.62
CA SER A 188 -13.89 -12.52 -33.32
C SER A 188 -13.52 -12.37 -34.80
N SER A 189 -12.26 -12.58 -35.21
CA SER A 189 -11.88 -12.56 -36.63
C SER A 189 -12.21 -13.88 -37.36
N GLY A 190 -12.29 -15.00 -36.63
CA GLY A 190 -12.67 -16.30 -37.21
C GLY A 190 -14.18 -16.50 -37.40
N GLY A 191 -15.01 -15.81 -36.62
CA GLY A 191 -16.47 -16.02 -36.63
C GLY A 191 -17.22 -15.40 -37.81
N LEU A 192 -16.65 -14.39 -38.50
CA LEU A 192 -17.36 -13.71 -39.58
C LEU A 192 -17.12 -14.32 -40.97
N ALA A 193 -16.07 -15.13 -41.15
CA ALA A 193 -15.68 -15.65 -42.46
C ALA A 193 -16.41 -16.96 -42.85
N GLN A 194 -17.03 -17.67 -41.90
CA GLN A 194 -17.62 -19.01 -42.14
C GLN A 194 -19.14 -19.00 -42.47
N LEU A 195 -19.73 -17.84 -42.74
CA LEU A 195 -21.16 -17.73 -43.07
C LEU A 195 -21.37 -17.13 -44.47
N LYS A 196 -20.83 -17.74 -45.53
CA LYS A 196 -21.06 -17.25 -46.91
C LYS A 196 -21.34 -18.29 -47.99
N GLU A 197 -21.17 -19.60 -47.76
CA GLU A 197 -21.46 -20.61 -48.79
C GLU A 197 -22.45 -21.66 -48.29
N ARG A 198 -23.75 -21.34 -48.31
CA ARG A 198 -24.81 -22.36 -48.18
C ARG A 198 -26.20 -21.82 -48.51
N THR A 199 -26.39 -21.29 -49.71
CA THR A 199 -27.73 -20.93 -50.20
C THR A 199 -27.79 -21.13 -51.70
N VAL A 200 -28.85 -21.83 -52.16
CA VAL A 200 -29.28 -22.07 -53.57
C VAL A 200 -28.54 -23.24 -54.22
N GLN A 201 -29.10 -24.42 -54.53
CA GLN A 201 -30.44 -24.84 -55.00
C GLN A 201 -30.80 -26.18 -54.30
N ILE A 202 -31.90 -26.38 -53.56
CA ILE A 202 -33.34 -26.35 -53.88
C ILE A 202 -33.74 -27.29 -55.03
N SER A 203 -34.08 -28.51 -54.59
CA SER A 203 -35.22 -29.35 -55.01
C SER A 203 -35.41 -29.62 -56.50
N GLY A 204 -34.79 -30.71 -56.97
CA GLY A 204 -35.30 -31.47 -58.11
C GLY A 204 -36.50 -32.32 -57.65
N GLU A 205 -37.63 -32.09 -58.29
CA GLU A 205 -38.93 -32.70 -58.03
C GLU A 205 -38.90 -34.21 -58.31
N THR A 206 -39.46 -34.96 -57.37
CA THR A 206 -39.79 -36.38 -57.44
C THR A 206 -40.93 -36.60 -58.44
N GLU A 207 -40.58 -36.97 -59.67
CA GLU A 207 -41.54 -37.44 -60.67
C GLU A 207 -41.80 -38.94 -60.49
N ASN A 208 -42.99 -39.22 -59.96
CA ASN A 208 -43.91 -40.36 -60.13
C ASN A 208 -43.39 -41.79 -60.45
N PRO A 209 -43.74 -42.78 -59.61
CA PRO A 209 -43.70 -44.20 -59.97
C PRO A 209 -44.90 -44.60 -60.84
N CYS A 210 -44.64 -45.25 -61.97
CA CYS A 210 -45.56 -46.19 -62.60
C CYS A 210 -45.03 -47.62 -62.42
#